data_AF-A0A9D6M0I0-F1
#
_entry.id   AF-A0A9D6M0I0-F1
#
_cell.length_a   1.000
_cell.length_b   1.000
_cell.length_c   1.000
_cell.angle_alpha   90.00
_cell.angle_beta   90.00
_cell.angle_gamma   90.00
#
_symmetry.space_group_name_H-M   'P 1'
#
loop_
_entity.id
_entity.type
_entity.pdbx_description
1 polymer ?
#
loop_
_entity_poly.entity_id
_entity_poly.type
_entity_poly.pdbx_seq_one_letter_code
_entity_poly.pdbx_strand_id
1 'polypeptide(L)' 'MSLQKSRHEAERWLLTAEEDLNAAEILAQAGAYAQACFYTQQSGEKAIKALWCLIDADPWGHSVQKLIAEFPEKTSSAST' A
#
# COMPACT_ATOMS: atom_id res chain seq x y z
N MET A 1 17.85 2.16 -3.74
CA MET A 1 17.73 2.06 -5.23
C MET A 1 17.89 3.47 -5.82
N SER A 2 17.85 3.67 -7.15
CA SER A 2 17.79 5.05 -7.67
C SER A 2 16.40 5.63 -7.36
N LEU A 3 16.32 6.92 -6.98
CA LEU A 3 15.06 7.57 -6.58
C LEU A 3 13.94 7.42 -7.63
N GLN A 4 14.31 7.43 -8.91
CA GLN A 4 13.36 7.23 -10.02
C GLN A 4 12.78 5.81 -10.04
N LYS A 5 13.60 4.80 -9.72
CA LYS A 5 13.16 3.40 -9.66
C LYS A 5 12.19 3.19 -8.50
N SER A 6 12.48 3.77 -7.32
CA SER A 6 11.64 3.64 -6.14
C SER A 6 10.29 4.35 -6.33
N ARG A 7 10.27 5.48 -7.03
CA ARG A 7 9.03 6.17 -7.43
C ARG A 7 8.18 5.34 -8.41
N HIS A 8 8.80 4.76 -9.45
CA HIS A 8 8.09 3.91 -10.40
C HIS A 8 7.44 2.71 -9.72
N GLU A 9 8.17 2.05 -8.79
CA GLU A 9 7.63 0.95 -8.01
C GLU A 9 6.49 1.37 -7.08
N ALA A 10 6.59 2.54 -6.46
CA ALA A 10 5.50 3.09 -5.67
C ALA A 10 4.24 3.33 -6.50
N GLU A 11 4.38 3.95 -7.68
CA GLU A 11 3.26 4.18 -8.60
C GLU A 11 2.62 2.86 -9.05
N ARG A 12 3.44 1.82 -9.32
CA ARG A 12 2.95 0.48 -9.63
C ARG A 12 2.14 -0.14 -8.50
N TRP A 13 2.65 -0.08 -7.26
CA TRP A 13 1.92 -0.60 -6.08
C TRP A 13 0.61 0.15 -5.84
N LEU A 14 0.61 1.47 -6.00
CA LEU A 14 -0.59 2.27 -5.83
C LEU A 14 -1.64 1.94 -6.90
N LEU A 15 -1.24 1.79 -8.16
CA LEU A 15 -2.15 1.40 -9.24
C LEU A 15 -2.81 0.04 -8.94
N THR A 16 -2.04 -0.95 -8.50
CA THR A 16 -2.61 -2.26 -8.13
C THR A 16 -3.54 -2.16 -6.91
N ALA A 17 -3.28 -1.25 -5.97
CA ALA A 17 -4.18 -1.01 -4.84
C ALA A 17 -5.53 -0.43 -5.28
N GLU A 18 -5.52 0.48 -6.26
CA GLU A 18 -6.73 1.06 -6.86
C GLU A 18 -7.53 0.00 -7.64
N GLU A 19 -6.84 -0.87 -8.39
CA GLU A 19 -7.46 -2.02 -9.07
C GLU A 19 -8.13 -3.00 -8.09
N ASP A 20 -7.46 -3.31 -6.97
CA ASP A 20 -8.03 -4.15 -5.90
C ASP A 20 -9.28 -3.50 -5.28
N LEU A 21 -9.27 -2.18 -5.08
CA LEU A 21 -10.43 -1.45 -4.54
C LEU A 21 -11.62 -1.53 -5.50
N ASN A 22 -11.39 -1.28 -6.79
CA ASN A 22 -12.41 -1.40 -7.81
C ASN A 22 -13.00 -2.82 -7.86
N ALA A 23 -12.13 -3.84 -7.81
CA ALA A 23 -12.58 -5.24 -7.73
C ALA A 23 -13.43 -5.50 -6.47
N ALA A 24 -13.03 -4.97 -5.31
CA ALA A 24 -13.79 -5.10 -4.07
C ALA A 24 -15.19 -4.49 -4.17
N GLU A 25 -15.30 -3.31 -4.79
CA GLU A 25 -16.59 -2.62 -5.02
C GLU A 25 -17.52 -3.42 -5.93
N ILE A 26 -17.00 -3.94 -7.05
CA ILE A 26 -17.76 -4.79 -7.98
C ILE A 26 -18.24 -6.06 -7.27
N LEU A 27 -17.35 -6.72 -6.51
CA LEU A 27 -17.67 -7.95 -5.79
C LEU A 27 -18.71 -7.72 -4.69
N ALA A 28 -18.63 -6.60 -3.98
CA ALA A 28 -19.62 -6.23 -2.97
C ALA A 28 -21.00 -6.00 -3.60
N GLN A 29 -21.07 -5.31 -4.74
CA GLN A 29 -22.31 -5.11 -5.50
C GLN A 29 -22.88 -6.44 -6.02
N ALA A 30 -22.02 -7.39 -6.39
CA ALA A 30 -22.41 -8.73 -6.83
C ALA A 30 -22.77 -9.70 -5.68
N GLY A 31 -22.70 -9.26 -4.42
CA GLY A 31 -23.00 -10.10 -3.24
C GLY A 31 -21.88 -11.08 -2.84
N ALA A 32 -20.70 -10.99 -3.47
CA ALA A 32 -19.53 -11.81 -3.16
C ALA A 32 -18.72 -11.20 -2.00
N TYR A 33 -19.36 -11.09 -0.83
CA TYR A 33 -18.81 -10.30 0.29
C TYR A 33 -17.48 -10.80 0.84
N ALA A 34 -17.24 -12.12 0.88
CA ALA A 34 -15.97 -12.66 1.37
C ALA A 34 -14.79 -12.24 0.48
N GLN A 35 -14.99 -12.30 -0.84
CA GLN A 35 -14.01 -11.86 -1.82
C GLN A 35 -13.84 -10.34 -1.78
N ALA A 36 -14.94 -9.59 -1.63
CA ALA A 36 -14.87 -8.14 -1.46
C ALA A 36 -13.98 -7.76 -0.27
N CYS A 37 -14.17 -8.37 0.91
CA CYS A 37 -13.33 -8.14 2.08
C CYS A 37 -11.85 -8.51 1.85
N PHE A 38 -11.58 -9.61 1.14
CA PHE A 38 -10.22 -10.01 0.79
C PHE A 38 -9.55 -8.93 -0.08
N TYR A 39 -10.21 -8.47 -1.14
CA TYR A 39 -9.67 -7.43 -2.02
C TYR A 39 -9.54 -6.07 -1.32
N THR A 40 -10.44 -5.72 -0.40
CA THR A 40 -10.27 -4.52 0.44
C THR A 40 -9.01 -4.59 1.30
N GLN A 41 -8.71 -5.74 1.92
CA GLN A 41 -7.47 -5.90 2.69
C GLN A 41 -6.23 -5.79 1.79
N GLN A 42 -6.26 -6.43 0.62
CA GLN A 42 -5.18 -6.38 -0.37
C GLN A 42 -4.93 -4.94 -0.85
N SER A 43 -5.99 -4.18 -1.16
CA SER A 43 -5.91 -2.77 -1.53
C SER A 43 -5.19 -1.95 -0.45
N GLY A 44 -5.61 -2.10 0.83
CA GLY A 44 -4.96 -1.42 1.94
C GLY A 44 -3.48 -1.79 2.10
N GLU A 45 -3.13 -3.07 1.97
CA GLU A 45 -1.73 -3.53 2.04
C GLU A 45 -0.86 -2.89 0.95
N LYS A 46 -1.33 -2.94 -0.30
CA LYS A 46 -0.59 -2.42 -1.47
C LYS A 46 -0.43 -0.91 -1.42
N ALA A 47 -1.48 -0.19 -1.00
CA ALA A 47 -1.43 1.26 -0.85
C ALA A 47 -0.36 1.68 0.18
N ILE A 48 -0.26 0.99 1.31
CA ILE A 48 0.78 1.30 2.30
C ILE A 48 2.16 0.90 1.75
N LYS A 49 2.31 -0.26 1.10
CA LYS A 49 3.59 -0.66 0.46
C LYS A 49 4.08 0.35 -0.58
N ALA A 50 3.18 1.00 -1.32
CA ALA A 50 3.54 2.11 -2.21
C ALA A 50 4.26 3.25 -1.46
N LEU A 51 3.79 3.61 -0.25
CA LEU A 51 4.44 4.63 0.58
C LEU A 51 5.83 4.20 1.05
N TRP A 52 6.01 2.93 1.41
CA TRP A 52 7.33 2.39 1.77
C TRP A 52 8.31 2.45 0.58
N CYS A 53 7.84 2.11 -0.62
CA CYS A 53 8.66 2.25 -1.84
C CYS A 53 9.07 3.72 -2.09
N LEU A 54 8.21 4.71 -1.82
CA LEU A 54 8.55 6.13 -2.00
C LEU A 54 9.73 6.59 -1.13
N ILE A 55 9.93 5.96 0.02
CA ILE A 55 11.03 6.27 0.95
C ILE A 55 12.22 5.31 0.79
N ASP A 56 12.26 4.53 -0.30
CA ASP A 56 13.30 3.54 -0.61
C ASP A 56 13.45 2.46 0.48
N ALA A 57 12.35 2.14 1.17
CA ALA A 57 12.30 1.09 2.18
C ALA A 57 11.48 -0.12 1.68
N ASP A 58 11.86 -1.30 2.16
CA ASP A 58 11.22 -2.57 1.79
C ASP A 58 10.58 -3.20 3.04
N PRO A 59 9.25 -3.13 3.18
CA PRO A 59 8.57 -3.64 4.36
C PRO A 59 8.40 -5.16 4.30
N TRP A 60 8.55 -5.82 5.44
CA TRP A 60 8.33 -7.26 5.54
C TRP A 60 6.92 -7.60 6.03
N GLY A 61 6.24 -8.51 5.32
CA GLY A 61 4.94 -9.07 5.72
C GLY A 61 3.71 -8.49 5.00
N HIS A 62 2.54 -8.87 5.51
CA HIS A 62 1.21 -8.60 4.92
C HIS A 62 0.23 -7.93 5.90
N SER A 63 0.64 -7.69 7.15
CA SER A 63 -0.24 -7.05 8.13
C SER A 63 -0.29 -5.55 7.90
N VAL A 64 -1.43 -5.06 7.40
CA VAL A 64 -1.67 -3.61 7.22
C VAL A 64 -1.41 -2.83 8.51
N GLN A 65 -1.84 -3.37 9.66
CA GLN A 65 -1.61 -2.75 10.96
C GLN A 65 -0.12 -2.58 11.27
N LYS A 66 0.70 -3.63 11.06
CA LYS A 66 2.15 -3.53 11.27
C LYS A 66 2.80 -2.59 10.27
N LEU A 67 2.41 -2.65 8.99
CA LEU A 67 2.91 -1.75 7.95
C LEU A 67 2.68 -0.28 8.27
N ILE A 68 1.57 0.04 8.93
CA ILE A 68 1.28 1.41 9.40
C ILE A 68 2.08 1.73 10.66
N ALA A 69 2.07 0.84 11.66
CA ALA A 69 2.71 1.07 12.95
C ALA A 69 4.25 1.21 12.85
N GLU A 70 4.86 0.50 11.91
CA GLU A 70 6.30 0.49 11.68
C GLU A 70 6.72 1.49 10.59
N PHE A 71 5.77 2.21 9.98
CA PHE A 71 6.10 3.19 8.93
C PHE A 71 7.04 4.26 9.49
N PRO A 72 8.19 4.51 8.87
CA PRO A 72 9.17 5.46 9.38
C PRO A 72 8.55 6.84 9.57
N GLU A 73 8.66 7.39 10.79
CA GLU A 73 8.32 8.78 11.00
C GLU A 73 9.20 9.65 10.10
N LYS A 74 8.59 10.67 9.49
CA LYS A 74 9.35 11.65 8.71
C LYS A 74 10.31 12.32 9.67
N THR A 75 11.60 11.96 9.63
CA THR A 75 12.61 12.61 10.46
C THR A 75 12.62 14.08 10.07
N SER A 76 11.96 14.93 10.86
CA SER A 76 12.17 16.37 10.78
C SER A 76 13.61 16.59 11.18
N SER A 77 14.50 16.69 10.20
CA SER A 77 15.78 17.36 10.37
C SER A 77 15.50 18.84 10.55
N ALA A 78 14.96 19.20 11.71
CA ALA A 78 14.98 20.53 12.26
C ALA A 78 15.88 20.45 13.48
N SER A 79 17.18 20.48 13.25
CA SER A 79 18.15 20.78 14.31
C SER A 79 19.44 21.28 13.68
N THR A 80 19.71 22.56 13.98
CA THR A 80 20.92 23.38 13.82
C THR A 80 21.13 24.08 12.49
#